data_AF-A0A7J3CIZ5-F1
#
_entry.id   AF-A0A7J3CIZ5-F1
#
_cell.length_a   1.000
_cell.length_b   1.000
_cell.length_c   1.000
_cell.angle_alpha   90.00
_cell.angle_beta   90.00
_cell.angle_gamma   90.00
#
_symmetry.space_group_name_H-M   'P 1'
#
loop_
_entity.id
_entity.type
_entity.pdbx_description
1 polymer ?
#
loop_
_entity_poly.entity_id
_entity_poly.type
_entity_poly.pdbx_seq_one_letter_code
_entity_poly.pdbx_strand_id
1 'polypeptide(L)'
;MKKAKEAKLAKKEKLRLELIEKAKKGVEKAFSSKEVMVTQTINLLSDLEKIINLLYMRLSNWEQLYAEIPTKNIKNFFETSKKIASGEEVKGVEVSSINLEKEDLEEIKSLAELGLRLIEEKERKEKYLQKLVDELYPNLSYILPAKITAQLIEKAGGVEKLALMPSSTIQLLGAEKALFKHLKFGTKAPKHGFIFQHPFVSSKPKELRGRAARVLANKIALAARADAFSKNFIAKKLKEELDKAKF
;
A
#
# COMPACT_ATOMS: atom_id res chain seq x y z
N MET A 1 -27.03 -46.42 -33.41
CA MET A 1 -27.11 -44.96 -33.18
C MET A 1 -26.97 -44.53 -31.71
N LYS A 2 -27.62 -45.20 -30.73
CA LYS A 2 -27.56 -44.84 -29.29
C LYS A 2 -26.13 -44.92 -28.67
N LYS A 3 -25.43 -46.05 -28.86
CA LYS A 3 -24.05 -46.26 -28.37
C LYS A 3 -23.02 -45.25 -28.87
N ALA A 4 -23.15 -44.80 -30.12
CA ALA A 4 -22.26 -43.77 -30.69
C ALA A 4 -22.52 -42.38 -30.08
N LYS A 5 -23.77 -42.10 -29.69
CA LYS A 5 -24.17 -40.85 -29.01
C LYS A 5 -23.66 -40.84 -27.56
N GLU A 6 -23.77 -41.97 -26.86
CA GLU A 6 -23.25 -42.18 -25.50
C GLU A 6 -21.71 -42.10 -25.46
N ALA A 7 -21.01 -42.74 -26.38
CA ALA A 7 -19.54 -42.64 -26.49
C ALA A 7 -19.08 -41.20 -26.78
N LYS A 8 -19.82 -40.46 -27.61
CA LYS A 8 -19.55 -39.04 -27.90
C LYS A 8 -19.82 -38.14 -26.70
N LEU A 9 -20.83 -38.46 -25.90
CA LEU A 9 -21.14 -37.76 -24.64
C LEU A 9 -20.06 -37.99 -23.58
N ALA A 10 -19.66 -39.25 -23.37
CA ALA A 10 -18.57 -39.61 -22.46
C ALA A 10 -17.23 -38.97 -22.85
N LYS A 11 -16.92 -38.90 -24.16
CA LYS A 11 -15.73 -38.19 -24.65
C LYS A 11 -15.78 -36.69 -24.36
N LYS A 12 -16.97 -36.07 -24.47
CA LYS A 12 -17.18 -34.65 -24.16
C LYS A 12 -17.05 -34.37 -22.66
N GLU A 13 -17.58 -35.26 -21.82
CA GLU A 13 -17.43 -35.16 -20.36
C GLU A 13 -15.98 -35.33 -19.92
N LYS A 14 -15.25 -36.29 -20.50
CA LYS A 14 -13.81 -36.46 -20.25
C LYS A 14 -13.02 -35.20 -20.61
N LEU A 15 -13.25 -34.63 -21.80
CA LEU A 15 -12.59 -33.38 -22.22
C LEU A 15 -12.95 -32.21 -21.29
N ARG A 16 -14.21 -32.12 -20.85
CA ARG A 16 -14.64 -31.09 -19.89
C ARG A 16 -13.87 -31.21 -18.56
N LEU A 17 -13.72 -32.42 -18.04
CA LEU A 17 -12.98 -32.67 -16.79
C LEU A 17 -11.50 -32.31 -16.95
N GLU A 18 -10.87 -32.71 -18.05
CA GLU A 18 -9.48 -32.35 -18.36
C GLU A 18 -9.28 -30.83 -18.47
N LEU A 19 -10.22 -30.12 -19.10
CA LEU A 19 -10.19 -28.65 -19.20
C LEU A 19 -10.37 -27.98 -17.84
N ILE A 20 -11.28 -28.47 -17.01
CA ILE A 20 -11.46 -27.98 -15.64
C ILE A 20 -10.19 -28.20 -14.81
N GLU A 21 -9.57 -29.37 -14.92
CA GLU A 21 -8.33 -29.67 -14.19
C GLU A 21 -7.18 -28.76 -14.66
N LYS A 22 -7.05 -28.53 -15.96
CA LYS A 22 -6.05 -27.60 -16.52
C LYS A 22 -6.32 -26.17 -16.05
N ALA A 23 -7.59 -25.75 -16.01
CA ALA A 23 -7.97 -24.44 -15.49
C ALA A 23 -7.65 -24.32 -13.99
N LYS A 24 -7.95 -25.33 -13.18
CA LYS A 24 -7.60 -25.38 -11.75
C LYS A 24 -6.10 -25.26 -11.53
N LYS A 25 -5.28 -26.01 -12.28
CA LYS A 25 -3.81 -25.92 -12.21
C LYS A 25 -3.30 -24.53 -12.62
N GLY A 26 -3.92 -23.90 -13.62
CA GLY A 26 -3.61 -22.54 -14.03
C GLY A 26 -3.92 -21.51 -12.94
N VAL A 27 -5.09 -21.63 -12.31
CA VAL A 27 -5.49 -20.79 -11.17
C VAL A 27 -4.55 -21.01 -9.99
N GLU A 28 -4.26 -22.26 -9.61
CA GLU A 28 -3.35 -22.59 -8.52
C GLU A 28 -1.96 -21.98 -8.71
N LYS A 29 -1.40 -22.05 -9.93
CA LYS A 29 -0.14 -21.39 -10.26
C LYS A 29 -0.21 -19.87 -10.10
N ALA A 30 -1.30 -19.25 -10.53
CA ALA A 30 -1.47 -17.80 -10.42
C ALA A 30 -1.57 -17.35 -8.95
N PHE A 31 -2.36 -18.08 -8.15
CA PHE A 31 -2.61 -17.75 -6.74
C PHE A 31 -1.48 -18.16 -5.79
N SER A 32 -0.64 -19.12 -6.17
CA SER A 32 0.52 -19.53 -5.36
C SER A 32 1.73 -18.61 -5.52
N SER A 33 1.66 -17.61 -6.41
CA SER A 33 2.78 -16.70 -6.61
C SER A 33 2.97 -15.78 -5.40
N LYS A 34 4.23 -15.57 -4.99
CA LYS A 34 4.58 -14.64 -3.90
C LYS A 34 4.11 -13.20 -4.19
N GLU A 35 3.88 -12.84 -5.45
CA GLU A 35 3.32 -11.56 -5.89
C GLU A 35 1.89 -11.32 -5.36
N VAL A 36 1.09 -12.37 -5.22
CA VAL A 36 -0.23 -12.28 -4.59
C VAL A 36 -0.08 -11.85 -3.13
N MET A 37 0.93 -12.37 -2.42
CA MET A 37 1.20 -11.98 -1.03
C MET A 37 1.60 -10.50 -0.92
N VAL A 38 2.36 -9.96 -1.89
CA VAL A 38 2.66 -8.52 -1.95
C VAL A 38 1.38 -7.71 -2.06
N THR A 39 0.48 -8.11 -2.96
CA THR A 39 -0.80 -7.43 -3.20
C THR A 39 -1.72 -7.47 -1.98
N GLN A 40 -1.87 -8.64 -1.34
CA GLN A 40 -2.68 -8.77 -0.13
C GLN A 40 -2.08 -7.98 1.05
N THR A 41 -0.75 -7.97 1.17
CA THR A 41 -0.08 -7.25 2.26
C THR A 41 -0.24 -5.73 2.12
N ILE A 42 -0.13 -5.17 0.91
CA ILE A 42 -0.32 -3.71 0.73
C ILE A 42 -1.77 -3.28 0.95
N ASN A 43 -2.74 -4.10 0.53
CA ASN A 43 -4.17 -3.86 0.80
C ASN A 43 -4.45 -3.89 2.30
N LEU A 44 -3.94 -4.92 3.00
CA LEU A 44 -4.03 -5.01 4.46
C LEU A 44 -3.40 -3.78 5.14
N LEU A 45 -2.22 -3.35 4.71
CA LEU A 45 -1.57 -2.16 5.26
C LEU A 45 -2.42 -0.89 5.07
N SER A 46 -3.02 -0.72 3.90
CA SER A 46 -3.96 0.38 3.63
C SER A 46 -5.17 0.31 4.56
N ASP A 47 -5.72 -0.88 4.81
CA ASP A 47 -6.89 -1.02 5.67
C ASP A 47 -6.54 -0.84 7.14
N LEU A 48 -5.40 -1.32 7.61
CA LEU A 48 -4.87 -1.03 8.94
C LEU A 48 -4.68 0.47 9.13
N GLU A 49 -4.14 1.20 8.15
CA GLU A 49 -4.01 2.66 8.23
C GLU A 49 -5.37 3.35 8.40
N LYS A 50 -6.40 2.93 7.66
CA LYS A 50 -7.75 3.47 7.82
C LYS A 50 -8.33 3.17 9.20
N ILE A 51 -8.21 1.92 9.66
CA ILE A 51 -8.75 1.49 10.95
C ILE A 51 -8.07 2.24 12.10
N ILE A 52 -6.73 2.32 12.10
CA ILE A 52 -5.96 3.06 13.10
C ILE A 52 -6.40 4.52 13.15
N ASN A 53 -6.57 5.16 11.98
CA ASN A 53 -7.04 6.55 11.92
C ASN A 53 -8.47 6.71 12.45
N LEU A 54 -9.38 5.78 12.14
CA LEU A 54 -10.75 5.83 12.66
C LEU A 54 -10.79 5.64 14.18
N LEU A 55 -9.99 4.71 14.71
CA LEU A 55 -9.84 4.50 16.14
C LEU A 55 -9.25 5.72 16.84
N TYR A 56 -8.22 6.33 16.25
CA TYR A 56 -7.61 7.56 16.74
C TYR A 56 -8.65 8.69 16.84
N MET A 57 -9.42 8.92 15.76
CA MET A 57 -10.47 9.95 15.77
C MET A 57 -11.54 9.66 16.83
N ARG A 58 -11.91 8.38 17.02
CA ARG A 58 -12.93 8.02 18.00
C ARG A 58 -12.45 8.20 19.44
N LEU A 59 -11.24 7.73 19.73
CA LEU A 59 -10.61 7.87 21.04
C LEU A 59 -10.35 9.34 21.36
N SER A 60 -9.88 10.13 20.40
CA SER A 60 -9.72 11.58 20.55
C SER A 60 -11.01 12.29 20.93
N ASN A 61 -12.15 11.88 20.38
CA ASN A 61 -13.44 12.47 20.76
C ASN A 61 -13.86 12.08 22.19
N TRP A 62 -13.53 10.87 22.64
CA TRP A 62 -13.78 10.45 24.03
C TRP A 62 -12.89 11.21 25.00
N GLU A 63 -11.63 11.39 24.65
CA GLU A 63 -10.66 12.06 25.52
C GLU A 63 -10.89 13.55 25.64
N GLN A 64 -11.34 14.22 24.58
CA GLN A 64 -11.72 15.63 24.64
C GLN A 64 -12.75 15.97 25.73
N LEU A 65 -13.49 14.98 26.25
CA LEU A 65 -14.38 15.19 27.39
C LEU A 65 -13.59 15.52 28.66
N TYR A 66 -12.47 14.86 28.88
CA TYR A 66 -11.80 14.85 30.19
C TYR A 66 -10.28 15.16 30.14
N ALA A 67 -9.64 15.18 28.97
CA ALA A 67 -8.22 15.47 28.83
C ALA A 67 -7.87 16.05 27.45
N GLU A 68 -7.01 17.08 27.42
CA GLU A 68 -6.46 17.61 26.17
C GLU A 68 -5.05 17.06 25.91
N ILE A 69 -4.91 16.18 24.91
CA ILE A 69 -3.61 15.59 24.55
C ILE A 69 -2.98 16.37 23.37
N PRO A 70 -1.88 17.12 23.58
CA PRO A 70 -1.31 18.00 22.55
C PRO A 70 -0.34 17.27 21.62
N THR A 71 -0.69 16.09 21.10
CA THR A 71 0.18 15.32 20.19
C THR A 71 -0.45 15.06 18.83
N LYS A 72 0.36 15.26 17.78
CA LYS A 72 0.00 14.90 16.39
C LYS A 72 0.46 13.50 16.02
N ASN A 73 1.29 12.85 16.84
CA ASN A 73 1.75 11.49 16.59
C ASN A 73 0.72 10.50 17.16
N ILE A 74 0.09 9.74 16.28
CA ILE A 74 -0.96 8.77 16.61
C ILE A 74 -0.48 7.71 17.61
N LYS A 75 0.76 7.24 17.50
CA LYS A 75 1.30 6.23 18.43
C LYS A 75 1.44 6.82 19.84
N ASN A 76 2.08 7.98 19.93
CA ASN A 76 2.25 8.69 21.21
C ASN A 76 0.90 9.09 21.81
N PHE A 77 -0.09 9.39 20.97
CA PHE A 77 -1.46 9.63 21.39
C PHE A 77 -1.99 8.41 22.14
N PHE A 78 -2.05 7.24 21.50
CA PHE A 78 -2.53 6.02 22.16
C PHE A 78 -1.71 5.63 23.42
N GLU A 79 -0.40 5.85 23.42
CA GLU A 79 0.44 5.63 24.62
C GLU A 79 0.06 6.58 25.77
N THR A 80 -0.22 7.84 25.46
CA THR A 80 -0.61 8.85 26.44
C THR A 80 -2.01 8.59 26.96
N SER A 81 -2.95 8.29 26.07
CA SER A 81 -4.33 7.87 26.38
C SER A 81 -4.35 6.71 27.39
N LYS A 82 -3.54 5.68 27.13
CA LYS A 82 -3.41 4.52 28.02
C LYS A 82 -2.92 4.91 29.43
N LYS A 83 -1.94 5.81 29.52
CA LYS A 83 -1.37 6.26 30.80
C LYS A 83 -2.39 7.07 31.61
N ILE A 84 -3.05 8.03 30.97
CA ILE A 84 -4.08 8.85 31.60
C ILE A 84 -5.21 7.96 32.12
N ALA A 85 -5.70 7.03 31.31
CA ALA A 85 -6.76 6.11 31.70
C ALA A 85 -6.34 5.15 32.84
N SER A 86 -5.04 4.94 33.04
CA SER A 86 -4.49 4.16 34.16
C SER A 86 -4.28 5.00 35.43
N GLY A 87 -4.58 6.30 35.40
CA GLY A 87 -4.41 7.23 36.52
C GLY A 87 -3.00 7.80 36.66
N GLU A 88 -2.15 7.68 35.63
CA GLU A 88 -0.81 8.29 35.63
C GLU A 88 -0.88 9.76 35.21
N GLU A 89 -0.22 10.65 35.96
CA GLU A 89 -0.04 12.04 35.55
C GLU A 89 0.94 12.13 34.37
N VAL A 90 0.44 12.64 33.25
CA VAL A 90 1.28 12.90 32.06
C VAL A 90 1.58 14.38 31.96
N LYS A 91 2.87 14.73 31.98
CA LYS A 91 3.33 16.13 31.84
C LYS A 91 2.77 16.78 30.58
N GLY A 92 2.14 17.93 30.74
CA GLY A 92 1.61 18.74 29.63
C GLY A 92 0.24 18.30 29.12
N VAL A 93 -0.46 17.43 29.85
CA VAL A 93 -1.87 17.12 29.62
C VAL A 93 -2.69 17.77 30.73
N GLU A 94 -3.62 18.64 30.36
CA GLU A 94 -4.60 19.17 31.30
C GLU A 94 -5.79 18.21 31.36
N VAL A 95 -6.02 17.64 32.54
CA VAL A 95 -7.19 16.80 32.82
C VAL A 95 -8.28 17.71 33.40
N SER A 96 -9.44 17.72 32.77
CA SER A 96 -10.57 18.54 33.18
C SER A 96 -11.24 17.98 34.44
N SER A 97 -12.09 18.79 35.08
CA SER A 97 -12.79 18.41 36.32
C SER A 97 -13.87 17.32 36.14
N ILE A 98 -14.00 16.72 34.95
CA ILE A 98 -14.96 15.66 34.69
C ILE A 98 -14.40 14.35 35.25
N ASN A 99 -14.95 13.92 36.39
CA ASN A 99 -14.65 12.60 36.96
C ASN A 99 -15.39 11.53 36.16
N LEU A 100 -14.66 10.78 35.36
CA LEU A 100 -15.13 9.53 34.77
C LEU A 100 -15.14 8.41 35.81
N GLU A 101 -16.07 7.48 35.68
CA GLU A 101 -16.07 6.28 36.50
C GLU A 101 -14.90 5.36 36.10
N LYS A 102 -14.46 4.50 37.01
CA LYS A 102 -13.36 3.56 36.73
C LYS A 102 -13.67 2.63 35.55
N GLU A 103 -14.95 2.31 35.38
CA GLU A 103 -15.45 1.46 34.30
C GLU A 103 -15.27 2.14 32.94
N ASP A 104 -15.60 3.42 32.83
CA ASP A 104 -15.39 4.22 31.61
C ASP A 104 -13.91 4.34 31.25
N LEU A 105 -13.05 4.56 32.24
CA LEU A 105 -11.60 4.66 32.04
C LEU A 105 -11.00 3.35 31.54
N GLU A 106 -11.48 2.20 32.02
CA GLU A 106 -10.98 0.90 31.54
C GLU A 106 -11.39 0.63 30.08
N GLU A 107 -12.58 1.07 29.65
CA GLU A 107 -12.99 1.00 28.24
C GLU A 107 -12.13 1.88 27.32
N ILE A 108 -11.83 3.11 27.74
CA ILE A 108 -10.91 4.02 27.05
C ILE A 108 -9.52 3.38 26.91
N LYS A 109 -9.00 2.83 28.01
CA LYS A 109 -7.70 2.16 28.05
C LYS A 109 -7.65 0.95 27.13
N SER A 110 -8.68 0.10 27.14
CA SER A 110 -8.82 -1.06 26.26
C SER A 110 -8.77 -0.65 24.78
N LEU A 111 -9.44 0.44 24.42
CA LEU A 111 -9.41 0.99 23.07
C LEU A 111 -8.01 1.51 22.69
N ALA A 112 -7.34 2.20 23.61
CA ALA A 112 -5.97 2.67 23.40
C ALA A 112 -4.99 1.51 23.18
N GLU A 113 -5.10 0.44 23.97
CA GLU A 113 -4.31 -0.78 23.82
C GLU A 113 -4.57 -1.51 22.50
N LEU A 114 -5.82 -1.55 22.03
CA LEU A 114 -6.13 -2.05 20.70
C LEU A 114 -5.44 -1.22 19.60
N GLY A 115 -5.49 0.12 19.72
CA GLY A 115 -4.79 1.03 18.80
C GLY A 115 -3.29 0.76 18.72
N LEU A 116 -2.63 0.58 19.87
CA LEU A 116 -1.21 0.24 19.94
C LEU A 116 -0.90 -1.11 19.29
N ARG A 117 -1.68 -2.15 19.59
CA ARG A 117 -1.51 -3.49 18.96
C ARG A 117 -1.66 -3.43 17.44
N LEU A 118 -2.58 -2.63 16.91
CA LEU A 118 -2.75 -2.46 15.47
C LEU A 118 -1.56 -1.73 14.83
N ILE A 119 -0.97 -0.74 15.52
CA ILE A 119 0.25 -0.07 15.07
C ILE A 119 1.42 -1.05 15.02
N GLU A 120 1.59 -1.88 16.05
CA GLU A 120 2.64 -2.90 16.09
C GLU A 120 2.48 -3.94 14.96
N GLU A 121 1.25 -4.42 14.73
CA GLU A 121 1.00 -5.33 13.61
C GLU A 121 1.24 -4.65 12.26
N LYS A 122 0.87 -3.37 12.10
CA LYS A 122 1.20 -2.59 10.90
C LYS A 122 2.71 -2.55 10.67
N GLU A 123 3.51 -2.18 11.67
CA GLU A 123 4.98 -2.14 11.58
C GLU A 123 5.55 -3.52 11.20
N ARG A 124 4.98 -4.61 11.75
CA ARG A 124 5.35 -5.98 11.41
C ARG A 124 5.02 -6.32 9.95
N LYS A 125 3.86 -5.93 9.44
CA LYS A 125 3.48 -6.15 8.03
C LYS A 125 4.30 -5.28 7.07
N GLU A 126 4.71 -4.08 7.46
CA GLU A 126 5.63 -3.25 6.65
C GLU A 126 6.98 -3.94 6.48
N LYS A 127 7.56 -4.49 7.56
CA LYS A 127 8.80 -5.28 7.50
C LYS A 127 8.65 -6.53 6.62
N TYR A 128 7.51 -7.20 6.71
CA TYR A 128 7.20 -8.35 5.86
C TYR A 128 7.10 -7.96 4.38
N LEU A 129 6.40 -6.86 4.07
CA LEU A 129 6.30 -6.33 2.72
C LEU A 129 7.67 -5.98 2.15
N GLN A 130 8.54 -5.33 2.95
CA GLN A 130 9.90 -5.00 2.54
C GLN A 130 10.67 -6.26 2.12
N LYS A 131 10.64 -7.32 2.94
CA LYS A 131 11.28 -8.60 2.61
C LYS A 131 10.77 -9.20 1.29
N LEU A 132 9.45 -9.19 1.07
CA LEU A 132 8.87 -9.71 -0.17
C LEU A 132 9.31 -8.91 -1.40
N VAL A 133 9.29 -7.58 -1.30
CA VAL A 133 9.66 -6.69 -2.40
C VAL A 133 11.14 -6.78 -2.72
N ASP A 134 12.00 -6.87 -1.71
CA ASP A 134 13.45 -7.08 -1.90
C ASP A 134 13.76 -8.41 -2.59
N GLU A 135 13.02 -9.47 -2.24
CA GLU A 135 13.20 -10.79 -2.84
C GLU A 135 12.71 -10.83 -4.30
N LEU A 136 11.54 -10.26 -4.59
CA LEU A 136 10.88 -10.41 -5.89
C LEU A 136 11.29 -9.34 -6.91
N TYR A 137 11.54 -8.12 -6.45
CA TYR A 137 11.73 -6.94 -7.29
C TYR A 137 12.98 -6.15 -6.86
N PRO A 138 14.18 -6.76 -6.94
CA PRO A 138 15.40 -6.16 -6.44
C PRO A 138 15.73 -4.83 -7.14
N ASN A 139 15.37 -4.66 -8.43
CA ASN A 139 15.62 -3.40 -9.09
C ASN A 139 14.69 -2.29 -8.60
N LEU A 140 13.38 -2.56 -8.51
CA LEU A 140 12.40 -1.61 -8.01
C LEU A 140 12.64 -1.26 -6.54
N SER A 141 12.92 -2.24 -5.68
CA SER A 141 13.17 -2.00 -4.25
C SER A 141 14.39 -1.10 -3.99
N TYR A 142 15.38 -1.16 -4.87
CA TYR A 142 16.58 -0.33 -4.73
C TYR A 142 16.33 1.16 -5.03
N ILE A 143 15.35 1.46 -5.89
CA ILE A 143 15.00 2.83 -6.30
C ILE A 143 13.78 3.39 -5.59
N LEU A 144 12.92 2.54 -5.02
CA LEU A 144 11.64 2.91 -4.41
C LEU A 144 11.45 2.24 -3.04
N PRO A 145 10.83 2.94 -2.07
CA PRO A 145 10.31 2.31 -0.86
C PRO A 145 9.32 1.19 -1.18
N ALA A 146 9.34 0.10 -0.41
CA ALA A 146 8.50 -1.07 -0.66
C ALA A 146 7.00 -0.76 -0.73
N LYS A 147 6.51 0.21 0.07
CA LYS A 147 5.11 0.66 0.03
C LYS A 147 4.72 1.19 -1.37
N ILE A 148 5.55 2.05 -1.96
CA ILE A 148 5.27 2.63 -3.29
C ILE A 148 5.38 1.53 -4.36
N THR A 149 6.40 0.68 -4.28
CA THR A 149 6.58 -0.45 -5.21
C THR A 149 5.35 -1.36 -5.21
N ALA A 150 4.88 -1.77 -4.03
CA ALA A 150 3.71 -2.62 -3.90
C ALA A 150 2.43 -1.95 -4.41
N GLN A 151 2.24 -0.64 -4.16
CA GLN A 151 1.10 0.12 -4.70
C GLN A 151 1.11 0.16 -6.23
N LEU A 152 2.27 0.35 -6.85
CA LEU A 152 2.38 0.38 -8.32
C LEU A 152 2.07 -1.00 -8.92
N ILE A 153 2.56 -2.07 -8.31
CA ILE A 153 2.34 -3.44 -8.75
C ILE A 153 0.87 -3.85 -8.58
N GLU A 154 0.28 -3.55 -7.41
CA GLU A 154 -1.14 -3.79 -7.14
C GLU A 154 -1.99 -3.05 -8.18
N LYS A 155 -1.73 -1.76 -8.39
CA LYS A 155 -2.52 -0.95 -9.30
C LYS A 155 -2.39 -1.36 -10.76
N ALA A 156 -1.20 -1.83 -11.16
CA ALA A 156 -0.96 -2.39 -12.48
C ALA A 156 -1.59 -3.78 -12.65
N GLY A 157 -1.91 -4.47 -11.56
CA GLY A 157 -2.36 -5.86 -11.57
C GLY A 157 -1.24 -6.85 -11.88
N GLY A 158 -0.02 -6.51 -11.47
CA GLY A 158 1.18 -7.36 -11.51
C GLY A 158 2.42 -6.69 -12.12
N VAL A 159 3.62 -7.25 -11.84
CA VAL A 159 4.90 -6.65 -12.29
C VAL A 159 5.06 -6.68 -13.81
N GLU A 160 4.57 -7.74 -14.46
CA GLU A 160 4.64 -7.87 -15.93
C GLU A 160 3.81 -6.78 -16.61
N LYS A 161 2.59 -6.54 -16.10
CA LYS A 161 1.74 -5.46 -16.61
C LYS A 161 2.37 -4.10 -16.36
N LEU A 162 2.95 -3.89 -15.18
CA LEU A 162 3.68 -2.66 -14.86
C LEU A 162 4.85 -2.43 -15.85
N ALA A 163 5.59 -3.48 -16.19
CA ALA A 163 6.71 -3.41 -17.12
C ALA A 163 6.30 -3.05 -18.56
N LEU A 164 5.09 -3.45 -18.97
CA LEU A 164 4.50 -3.12 -20.28
C LEU A 164 3.95 -1.70 -20.33
N MET A 165 3.66 -1.06 -19.19
CA MET A 165 3.16 0.32 -19.17
C MET A 165 4.22 1.31 -19.66
N PRO A 166 3.82 2.37 -20.38
CA PRO A 166 4.71 3.49 -20.67
C PRO A 166 4.96 4.30 -19.39
N SER A 167 6.07 5.02 -19.34
CA SER A 167 6.44 5.83 -18.16
C SER A 167 5.42 6.92 -17.86
N SER A 168 4.74 7.47 -18.86
CA SER A 168 3.65 8.45 -18.68
C SER A 168 2.46 7.87 -17.92
N THR A 169 2.13 6.59 -18.12
CA THR A 169 1.08 5.91 -17.35
C THR A 169 1.56 5.64 -15.93
N ILE A 170 2.78 5.11 -15.77
CA ILE A 170 3.38 4.85 -14.45
C ILE A 170 3.43 6.13 -13.60
N GLN A 171 3.75 7.27 -14.23
CA GLN A 171 3.78 8.58 -13.59
C GLN A 171 2.45 8.93 -12.89
N LEU A 172 1.32 8.48 -13.45
CA LEU A 172 -0.03 8.87 -13.04
C LEU A 172 -0.80 7.77 -12.29
N LEU A 173 -0.20 6.58 -12.07
CA LEU A 173 -0.83 5.51 -11.30
C LEU A 173 -1.18 6.00 -9.88
N GLY A 174 -2.46 5.85 -9.49
CA GLY A 174 -3.03 6.38 -8.26
C GLY A 174 -3.67 7.78 -8.38
N ALA A 175 -3.57 8.45 -9.54
CA ALA A 175 -4.20 9.73 -9.83
C ALA A 175 -5.34 9.63 -10.86
N GLU A 176 -5.90 8.43 -11.07
CA GLU A 176 -6.84 8.16 -12.16
C GLU A 176 -8.09 9.03 -12.06
N LYS A 177 -8.61 9.24 -10.84
CA LYS A 177 -9.79 10.09 -10.61
C LYS A 177 -9.56 11.53 -11.11
N ALA A 178 -8.38 12.10 -10.85
CA ALA A 178 -8.03 13.44 -11.31
C ALA A 178 -7.76 13.46 -12.82
N LEU A 179 -7.13 12.41 -13.36
CA LEU A 179 -6.88 12.25 -14.79
C LEU A 179 -8.19 12.17 -15.58
N PHE A 180 -9.13 11.33 -15.15
CA PHE A 180 -10.45 11.21 -15.79
C PHE A 180 -11.26 12.51 -15.68
N LYS A 181 -11.13 13.24 -14.57
CA LYS A 181 -11.75 14.58 -14.44
C LYS A 181 -11.14 15.58 -15.42
N HIS A 182 -9.83 15.53 -15.68
CA HIS A 182 -9.19 16.34 -16.71
C HIS A 182 -9.71 15.96 -18.11
N LEU A 183 -9.74 14.67 -18.44
CA LEU A 183 -10.18 14.20 -19.75
C LEU A 183 -11.64 14.54 -20.03
N LYS A 184 -12.52 14.45 -19.02
CA LYS A 184 -13.95 14.70 -19.18
C LYS A 184 -14.33 16.18 -19.14
N PHE A 185 -13.65 16.98 -18.33
CA PHE A 185 -14.07 18.36 -18.02
C PHE A 185 -13.00 19.42 -18.29
N GLY A 186 -11.85 19.07 -18.88
CA GLY A 186 -10.78 20.02 -19.19
C GLY A 186 -10.07 20.63 -17.97
N THR A 187 -10.31 20.12 -16.76
CA THR A 187 -9.65 20.61 -15.52
C THR A 187 -8.14 20.42 -15.56
N LYS A 188 -7.33 21.05 -14.69
CA LYS A 188 -5.86 20.88 -14.76
C LYS A 188 -5.44 19.41 -14.58
N ALA A 189 -4.59 18.92 -15.49
CA ALA A 189 -4.09 17.54 -15.45
C ALA A 189 -3.25 17.26 -14.18
N PRO A 190 -3.34 16.05 -13.60
CA PRO A 190 -2.48 15.66 -12.50
C PRO A 190 -1.01 15.52 -12.98
N LYS A 191 -0.06 15.89 -12.12
CA LYS A 191 1.37 15.81 -12.43
C LYS A 191 2.02 14.49 -12.02
N HIS A 192 1.43 13.78 -11.06
CA HIS A 192 1.99 12.59 -10.43
C HIS A 192 0.90 11.83 -9.65
N GLY A 193 1.05 10.51 -9.54
CA GLY A 193 0.24 9.65 -8.68
C GLY A 193 1.00 9.20 -7.43
N PHE A 194 1.04 7.90 -7.13
CA PHE A 194 1.70 7.33 -5.94
C PHE A 194 3.17 7.73 -5.81
N ILE A 195 3.86 7.88 -6.94
CA ILE A 195 5.28 8.29 -6.97
C ILE A 195 5.54 9.67 -6.35
N PHE A 196 4.51 10.48 -6.09
CA PHE A 196 4.63 11.72 -5.32
C PHE A 196 5.15 11.48 -3.91
N GLN A 197 4.82 10.34 -3.29
CA GLN A 197 5.25 10.01 -1.93
C GLN A 197 6.77 9.84 -1.83
N HIS A 198 7.45 9.60 -2.94
CA HIS A 198 8.89 9.44 -2.96
C HIS A 198 9.62 10.77 -2.66
N PRO A 199 10.61 10.81 -1.74
CA PRO A 199 11.33 12.03 -1.36
C PRO A 199 11.91 12.82 -2.55
N PHE A 200 12.40 12.11 -3.58
CA PHE A 200 12.88 12.71 -4.83
C PHE A 200 11.88 13.66 -5.50
N VAL A 201 10.58 13.40 -5.34
CA VAL A 201 9.49 14.20 -5.90
C VAL A 201 8.91 15.14 -4.85
N SER A 202 8.50 14.63 -3.68
CA SER A 202 7.78 15.42 -2.66
C SER A 202 8.60 16.61 -2.13
N SER A 203 9.91 16.44 -1.98
CA SER A 203 10.81 17.49 -1.48
C SER A 203 11.02 18.66 -2.45
N LYS A 204 10.69 18.49 -3.74
CA LYS A 204 10.93 19.52 -4.76
C LYS A 204 9.87 20.62 -4.73
N PRO A 205 10.20 21.85 -5.18
CA PRO A 205 9.23 22.92 -5.44
C PRO A 205 8.13 22.48 -6.41
N LYS A 206 6.93 23.07 -6.28
CA LYS A 206 5.70 22.64 -6.99
C LYS A 206 5.83 22.67 -8.52
N GLU A 207 6.68 23.54 -9.02
CA GLU A 207 7.03 23.77 -10.42
C GLU A 207 7.85 22.60 -10.96
N LEU A 208 8.81 22.10 -10.16
CA LEU A 208 9.75 21.05 -10.53
C LEU A 208 9.21 19.63 -10.31
N ARG A 209 8.21 19.46 -9.43
CA ARG A 209 7.60 18.15 -9.11
C ARG A 209 7.18 17.35 -10.34
N GLY A 210 6.63 18.00 -11.37
CA GLY A 210 6.21 17.31 -12.59
C GLY A 210 7.38 16.76 -13.41
N ARG A 211 8.50 17.50 -13.45
CA ARG A 211 9.73 17.07 -14.13
C ARG A 211 10.41 15.94 -13.34
N ALA A 212 10.47 16.07 -12.01
CA ALA A 212 11.00 15.04 -11.12
C ALA A 212 10.18 13.74 -11.23
N ALA A 213 8.85 13.82 -11.19
CA ALA A 213 7.97 12.67 -11.35
C ALA A 213 8.17 11.94 -12.68
N ARG A 214 8.37 12.68 -13.78
CA ARG A 214 8.64 12.10 -15.11
C ARG A 214 9.98 11.36 -15.14
N VAL A 215 11.04 11.95 -14.59
CA VAL A 215 12.36 11.31 -14.51
C VAL A 215 12.28 10.03 -13.67
N LEU A 216 11.63 10.10 -12.51
CA LEU A 216 11.45 8.93 -11.64
C LEU A 216 10.64 7.84 -12.35
N ALA A 217 9.52 8.17 -12.99
CA ALA A 217 8.69 7.21 -13.72
C ALA A 217 9.45 6.50 -14.86
N ASN A 218 10.36 7.20 -15.55
CA ASN A 218 11.23 6.59 -16.55
C ASN A 218 12.16 5.53 -15.94
N LYS A 219 12.74 5.80 -14.77
CA LYS A 219 13.60 4.82 -14.08
C LYS A 219 12.80 3.65 -13.54
N ILE A 220 11.61 3.89 -13.02
CA ILE A 220 10.68 2.84 -12.59
C ILE A 220 10.32 1.91 -13.76
N ALA A 221 10.01 2.47 -14.94
CA ALA A 221 9.69 1.67 -16.12
C ALA A 221 10.84 0.71 -16.51
N LEU A 222 12.08 1.20 -16.47
CA LEU A 222 13.26 0.38 -16.76
C LEU A 222 13.50 -0.69 -15.70
N ALA A 223 13.39 -0.32 -14.42
CA ALA A 223 13.53 -1.26 -13.30
C ALA A 223 12.46 -2.35 -13.33
N ALA A 224 11.20 -2.00 -13.58
CA ALA A 224 10.09 -2.95 -13.71
C ALA A 224 10.32 -3.94 -14.86
N ARG A 225 10.80 -3.48 -16.02
CA ARG A 225 11.16 -4.37 -17.14
C ARG A 225 12.32 -5.30 -16.80
N ALA A 226 13.31 -4.79 -16.08
CA ALA A 226 14.43 -5.60 -15.64
C ALA A 226 13.98 -6.70 -14.68
N ASP A 227 13.15 -6.35 -13.68
CA ASP A 227 12.57 -7.28 -12.71
C ASP A 227 11.60 -8.28 -13.34
N ALA A 228 10.78 -7.87 -14.31
CA ALA A 228 9.82 -8.76 -14.95
C ALA A 228 10.50 -9.75 -15.92
N PHE A 229 11.36 -9.25 -16.82
CA PHE A 229 11.82 -10.03 -17.98
C PHE A 229 13.31 -10.39 -17.93
N SER A 230 14.19 -9.43 -17.68
CA SER A 230 15.64 -9.66 -17.84
C SER A 230 16.30 -10.36 -16.65
N LYS A 231 15.75 -10.16 -15.44
CA LYS A 231 16.30 -10.55 -14.14
C LYS A 231 17.73 -10.03 -13.84
N ASN A 232 18.27 -9.13 -14.67
CA ASN A 232 19.54 -8.47 -14.42
C ASN A 232 19.40 -7.35 -13.39
N PHE A 233 20.42 -7.16 -12.55
CA PHE A 233 20.46 -6.07 -11.59
C PHE A 233 21.08 -4.82 -12.23
N ILE A 234 20.24 -3.83 -12.57
CA ILE A 234 20.62 -2.56 -13.20
C ILE A 234 20.36 -1.35 -12.29
N ALA A 235 19.75 -1.55 -11.13
CA ALA A 235 19.25 -0.45 -10.31
C ALA A 235 20.32 0.48 -9.74
N LYS A 236 21.55 0.02 -9.54
CA LYS A 236 22.67 0.88 -9.13
C LYS A 236 22.90 2.01 -10.15
N LYS A 237 22.97 1.65 -11.44
CA LYS A 237 23.11 2.61 -12.54
C LYS A 237 21.90 3.54 -12.61
N LEU A 238 20.69 3.00 -12.48
CA LEU A 238 19.46 3.80 -12.53
C LEU A 238 19.39 4.83 -11.39
N LYS A 239 19.87 4.47 -10.19
CA LYS A 239 19.92 5.38 -9.04
C LYS A 239 20.96 6.48 -9.23
N GLU A 240 22.15 6.15 -9.71
CA GLU A 240 23.16 7.17 -10.05
C GLU A 240 22.66 8.16 -11.11
N GLU A 241 21.94 7.67 -12.12
CA GLU A 241 21.31 8.53 -13.13
C GLU A 241 20.17 9.39 -12.57
N LEU A 242 19.44 8.88 -11.56
CA LEU A 242 18.39 9.61 -10.86
C LEU A 242 18.98 10.75 -10.02
N ASP A 243 20.06 10.48 -9.29
CA ASP A 243 20.73 11.45 -8.43
C ASP A 243 21.43 12.56 -9.24
N LYS A 244 21.93 12.23 -10.44
CA LYS A 244 22.55 13.19 -11.37
C LYS A 244 21.54 14.02 -12.17
N ALA A 245 20.23 13.72 -12.07
CA ALA A 245 19.22 14.42 -12.85
C ALA A 245 19.11 15.90 -12.45
N LYS A 246 19.39 16.80 -13.39
CA LYS A 246 19.22 18.25 -13.22
C LYS A 246 17.84 18.69 -13.70
N PHE A 247 17.24 19.63 -12.97
CA PHE A 247 15.94 20.22 -13.27
C PHE A 247 16.12 21.70 -13.58
#